data_AF-A0A261Q2V3-F1
#
_entry.id   AF-A0A261Q2V3-F1
#
_cell.length_a   1.000
_cell.length_b   1.000
_cell.length_c   1.000
_cell.angle_alpha   90.00
_cell.angle_beta   90.00
_cell.angle_gamma   90.00
#
_symmetry.space_group_name_H-M   'P 1'
#
loop_
_entity.id
_entity.type
_entity.pdbx_description
1 polymer ?
#
loop_
_entity_poly.entity_id
_entity_poly.type
_entity_poly.pdbx_seq_one_letter_code
_entity_poly.pdbx_strand_id
1 'polypeptide(L)' 'MQSSRIPTIQEGFMNLVQTIHTLEAKKLSLSDSYHIAVSYFPNTYGFQAPYGTFESFKHAWHKSRRAK' A
#
# COMPACT_ATOMS: atom_id res chain seq x y z
N MET A 1 -10.53 -21.95 -13.81
CA MET A 1 -10.16 -20.71 -14.54
C MET A 1 -9.66 -19.70 -13.53
N GLN A 2 -8.34 -19.53 -13.41
CA GLN A 2 -7.76 -18.48 -12.57
C GLN A 2 -8.01 -17.15 -13.27
N SER A 3 -8.92 -16.34 -12.73
CA SER A 3 -9.11 -14.97 -13.19
C SER A 3 -7.87 -14.17 -12.78
N SER A 4 -6.97 -13.92 -13.73
CA SER A 4 -5.82 -13.02 -13.56
C SER A 4 -6.33 -11.58 -13.46
N ARG A 5 -6.99 -11.26 -12.35
CA ARG A 5 -7.49 -9.92 -12.09
C ARG A 5 -6.28 -9.01 -11.91
N ILE A 6 -6.14 -8.04 -12.81
CA ILE A 6 -5.13 -7.00 -12.69
C ILE A 6 -5.45 -6.22 -11.40
N PRO A 7 -4.52 -6.14 -10.44
CA PRO A 7 -4.76 -5.39 -9.22
C PRO A 7 -4.97 -3.92 -9.56
N THR A 8 -5.96 -3.32 -8.93
CA THR A 8 -6.21 -1.88 -9.02
C THR A 8 -5.01 -1.10 -8.46
N ILE A 9 -4.89 0.17 -8.83
CA ILE A 9 -3.87 1.09 -8.29
C ILE A 9 -3.85 1.07 -6.75
N GLN A 10 -5.04 1.03 -6.14
CA GLN A 10 -5.22 0.96 -4.69
C GLN A 10 -4.69 -0.34 -4.08
N GLU A 11 -4.96 -1.49 -4.71
CA GLU A 11 -4.44 -2.79 -4.28
C GLU A 11 -2.92 -2.88 -4.47
N GLY A 12 -2.41 -2.36 -5.59
CA GLY A 12 -0.97 -2.27 -5.85
C GLY A 12 -0.24 -1.44 -4.79
N PHE A 13 -0.80 -0.29 -4.41
CA PHE A 13 -0.24 0.53 -3.34
C PHE A 13 -0.30 -0.16 -1.98
N MET A 14 -1.42 -0.80 -1.65
CA MET A 14 -1.52 -1.57 -0.39
C MET A 14 -0.50 -2.70 -0.32
N ASN A 15 -0.28 -3.42 -1.43
CA ASN A 15 0.74 -4.45 -1.51
C ASN A 15 2.15 -3.85 -1.36
N LEU A 16 2.43 -2.69 -1.95
CA LEU A 16 3.72 -2.01 -1.78
C LEU A 16 3.96 -1.64 -0.31
N VAL A 17 2.99 -0.99 0.35
CA VAL A 17 3.11 -0.65 1.78
C VAL A 17 3.29 -1.91 2.62
N GLN A 18 2.56 -2.99 2.31
CA GLN A 18 2.71 -4.26 3.00
C GLN A 18 4.10 -4.87 2.81
N THR A 19 4.63 -4.83 1.60
CA THR A 19 5.96 -5.30 1.28
C THR A 19 7.02 -4.50 2.03
N ILE A 20 6.95 -3.17 2.02
CA ILE A 20 7.87 -2.32 2.79
C ILE A 20 7.77 -2.65 4.28
N HIS A 21 6.55 -2.70 4.81
CA HIS A 21 6.31 -3.00 6.22
C HIS A 21 6.79 -4.40 6.65
N THR A 22 6.79 -5.38 5.73
CA THR A 22 7.20 -6.76 6.00
C THR A 22 8.69 -6.99 5.78
N LEU A 23 9.27 -6.41 4.72
CA LEU A 23 10.69 -6.54 4.36
C LEU A 23 11.60 -5.76 5.31
N GLU A 24 11.18 -4.56 5.72
CA GLU A 24 11.87 -3.77 6.75
C GLU A 24 11.52 -4.35 8.13
N ALA A 25 12.07 -5.54 8.40
CA ALA A 25 11.79 -6.38 9.56
C ALA A 25 11.59 -5.57 10.87
N LYS A 26 10.32 -5.26 11.16
CA LYS A 26 9.77 -4.79 12.45
C LYS A 26 10.26 -3.45 13.01
N LYS A 27 11.06 -2.65 12.29
CA LYS A 27 11.50 -1.33 12.80
C LYS A 27 10.72 -0.14 12.25
N LEU A 28 9.97 -0.30 11.16
CA LEU A 28 9.17 0.77 10.59
C LEU A 28 7.71 0.67 11.06
N SER A 29 7.18 1.80 11.53
CA SER A 29 5.75 1.91 11.78
C SER A 29 4.98 1.82 10.45
N LEU A 30 3.68 1.49 10.52
CA LEU A 30 2.81 1.52 9.34
C LEU A 30 2.79 2.92 8.68
N SER A 31 2.97 3.99 9.47
CA SER A 31 3.08 5.36 8.97
C SER A 31 4.34 5.57 8.15
N ASP A 32 5.49 5.08 8.64
CA ASP A 32 6.76 5.20 7.92
C ASP A 32 6.72 4.42 6.61
N SER A 33 6.18 3.19 6.65
CA SER A 33 6.00 2.38 5.45
C SER A 33 5.09 3.05 4.42
N TYR A 34 4.03 3.76 4.88
CA TYR A 34 3.19 4.57 4.01
C TYR A 34 3.96 5.74 3.38
N HIS A 35 4.70 6.53 4.15
CA HIS A 35 5.45 7.67 3.60
C HIS A 35 6.52 7.26 2.59
N ILE A 36 7.19 6.13 2.85
CA ILE A 36 8.11 5.53 1.89
C ILE A 36 7.35 5.15 0.62
N ALA A 37 6.23 4.40 0.74
CA ALA A 37 5.44 4.02 -0.41
C ALA A 37 4.95 5.23 -1.21
N VAL A 38 4.47 6.29 -0.57
CA VAL A 38 4.06 7.54 -1.23
C VAL A 38 5.19 8.15 -2.05
N SER A 39 6.42 8.06 -1.55
CA SER A 39 7.61 8.60 -2.23
C SER A 39 8.08 7.71 -3.40
N TYR A 40 7.97 6.39 -3.26
CA TYR A 40 8.40 5.43 -4.29
C TYR A 40 7.39 5.24 -5.41
N PHE A 41 6.09 5.24 -5.08
CA PHE A 41 5.03 4.82 -5.99
C PHE A 41 4.94 5.66 -7.28
N PRO A 42 5.03 7.01 -7.25
CA PRO A 42 5.03 7.80 -8.47
C PRO A 42 6.22 7.54 -9.38
N ASN A 43 7.40 7.31 -8.79
CA ASN A 43 8.62 7.00 -9.53
C ASN A 43 8.56 5.62 -10.21
N THR A 44 7.87 4.66 -9.59
CA THR A 44 7.74 3.30 -10.13
C THR A 44 6.61 3.17 -11.15
N TYR A 45 5.47 3.84 -10.91
CA TYR A 45 4.25 3.58 -11.68
C TYR A 45 3.82 4.77 -12.58
N GLY A 46 4.44 5.94 -12.45
CA GLY A 46 4.15 7.11 -13.30
C GLY A 46 2.85 7.85 -12.95
N PHE A 47 2.24 7.55 -11.80
CA PHE A 47 1.05 8.24 -11.29
C PHE A 47 1.12 8.44 -9.78
N GLN A 48 0.37 9.43 -9.28
CA GLN A 48 0.36 9.76 -7.85
C GLN A 48 -0.09 8.58 -6.99
N ALA A 49 0.47 8.50 -5.78
CA ALA A 49 0.07 7.51 -4.80
C ALA A 49 -1.42 7.66 -4.45
N PRO A 50 -2.19 6.57 -4.44
CA PRO A 50 -3.55 6.61 -3.91
C PRO A 50 -3.49 6.88 -2.39
N TYR A 51 -4.60 7.38 -1.84
CA TYR A 51 -4.72 7.78 -0.44
C TYR A 51 -3.85 9.00 -0.11
N GLY A 52 -4.40 10.20 -0.32
CA GLY A 52 -3.70 11.47 -0.11
C GLY A 52 -3.33 11.78 1.35
N THR A 53 -3.77 10.96 2.31
CA THR A 53 -3.39 11.05 3.72
C THR A 53 -3.19 9.67 4.34
N PHE A 54 -2.33 9.58 5.36
CA PHE A 54 -2.12 8.35 6.11
C PHE A 54 -3.41 7.79 6.72
N GLU A 55 -4.29 8.64 7.26
CA GLU A 55 -5.56 8.19 7.84
C GLU A 55 -6.49 7.54 6.81
N SER A 56 -6.56 8.08 5.59
CA SER A 56 -7.34 7.48 4.50
C SER A 56 -6.79 6.10 4.09
N PHE A 57 -5.46 5.97 4.05
CA PHE A 57 -4.79 4.70 3.80
C PHE A 57 -5.04 3.71 4.95
N LYS A 58 -4.85 4.13 6.20
CA LYS A 58 -5.02 3.31 7.40
C LYS A 58 -6.43 2.75 7.51
N HIS A 59 -7.44 3.55 7.21
CA HIS A 59 -8.83 3.09 7.16
C HIS A 59 -9.01 1.97 6.11
N ALA A 60 -8.50 2.17 4.89
CA ALA A 60 -8.55 1.16 3.83
C ALA A 60 -7.76 -0.11 4.20
N TRP A 61 -6.58 0.04 4.80
CA TRP A 61 -5.73 -1.04 5.27
C TRP A 61 -6.41 -1.93 6.32
N HIS A 62 -7.07 -1.33 7.30
CA HIS A 62 -7.82 -2.11 8.29
C HIS A 62 -9.07 -2.78 7.68
N LYS A 63 -9.75 -2.09 6.75
CA LYS A 63 -10.92 -2.64 6.05
C LYS A 63 -10.54 -3.86 5.20
N SER A 64 -9.43 -3.81 4.45
CA SER A 64 -8.98 -4.94 3.61
C SER A 64 -8.55 -6.15 4.43
N ARG A 65 -8.07 -5.95 5.67
CA ARG A 65 -7.67 -7.03 6.58
C ARG A 65 -8.83 -7.63 7.38
N ARG A 66 -9.92 -6.90 7.57
CA ARG A 66 -11.16 -7.42 8.19
C ARG A 66 -12.02 -8.24 7.24
N ALA A 67 -11.80 -8.11 5.93
CA ALA A 67 -12.58 -8.78 4.90
C ALA A 67 -11.97 -10.13 4.43
N LYS A 68 -10.89 -10.59 5.08
CA LYS A 68 -10.26 -11.91 4.88
C LYS A 68 -10.53 -12.78 6.08
#